data_AF-A0A2S6M8I4-F1
#
_entry.id   AF-A0A2S6M8I4-F1
#
_cell.length_a   1.000
_cell.length_b   1.000
_cell.length_c   1.000
_cell.angle_alpha   90.00
_cell.angle_beta   90.00
_cell.angle_gamma   90.00
#
_symmetry.space_group_name_H-M   'P 1'
#
loop_
_entity.id
_entity.type
_entity.pdbx_description
1 polymer ?
#
loop_
_entity_poly.entity_id
_entity_poly.type
_entity_poly.pdbx_seq_one_letter_code
_entity_poly.pdbx_strand_id
1 'polypeptide(L)'
;MFSDALGFDVGVARLLRQDDDGEAVAYLEKFIARGSVMAMIELAEYLDDEGSRSASVALMERAEASIAAGDLESQLYLAGALRRGLGAGTAKERYFRAFDLKQRVAEAGHLATIREMIANYLHGLNGAPKDGERAIVWIRRAAALGDEEAKRILSEGGLS
;
A
#
# COMPACT_ATOMS: atom_id res chain seq x y z
N MET A 1 -12.10 12.75 24.87
CA MET A 1 -12.62 12.63 23.50
C MET A 1 -11.39 12.54 22.61
N PHE A 2 -10.80 11.34 22.51
CA PHE A 2 -9.59 11.08 21.74
C PHE A 2 -10.02 10.37 20.47
N SER A 3 -10.18 11.14 19.40
CA SER A 3 -10.36 10.64 18.05
C SER A 3 -9.02 10.09 17.56
N ASP A 4 -9.06 8.99 16.78
CA ASP A 4 -8.05 8.61 15.77
C ASP A 4 -6.81 7.80 16.21
N ALA A 5 -6.98 6.84 17.12
CA ALA A 5 -5.93 5.90 17.54
C ALA A 5 -5.76 4.65 16.63
N LEU A 6 -5.74 4.79 15.31
CA LEU A 6 -5.42 3.67 14.39
C LEU A 6 -3.99 3.76 13.80
N GLY A 7 -3.40 4.96 13.71
CA GLY A 7 -2.05 5.14 13.17
C GLY A 7 -0.92 5.03 14.19
N PHE A 8 -1.19 5.26 15.48
CA PHE A 8 -0.15 5.28 16.52
C PHE A 8 0.13 3.91 17.17
N ASP A 9 -0.65 2.87 16.85
CA ASP A 9 -0.69 1.63 17.65
C ASP A 9 0.16 0.46 17.10
N VAL A 10 0.27 0.34 15.77
CA VAL A 10 1.10 -0.71 15.15
C VAL A 10 2.59 -0.41 15.23
N GLY A 11 2.96 0.88 15.24
CA GLY A 11 4.35 1.30 15.49
C GLY A 11 4.83 0.89 16.88
N VAL A 12 3.92 0.84 17.86
CA VAL A 12 4.21 0.33 19.21
C VAL A 12 4.48 -1.16 19.18
N ALA A 13 3.70 -1.97 18.46
CA ALA A 13 4.00 -3.40 18.32
C ALA A 13 5.38 -3.65 17.69
N ARG A 14 5.78 -2.83 16.71
CA ARG A 14 7.11 -2.91 16.09
C ARG A 14 8.24 -2.53 17.05
N LEU A 15 7.99 -1.61 17.98
CA LEU A 15 8.91 -1.26 19.06
C LEU A 15 8.97 -2.35 20.13
N LEU A 16 7.82 -2.91 20.54
CA LEU A 16 7.74 -4.01 21.49
C LEU A 16 8.52 -5.25 21.02
N ARG A 17 8.57 -5.50 19.70
CA ARG A 17 9.42 -6.54 19.09
C ARG A 17 10.92 -6.41 19.42
N GLN A 18 11.41 -5.23 19.80
CA GLN A 18 12.82 -5.08 20.18
C GLN A 18 13.10 -5.61 21.60
N ASP A 19 12.06 -5.73 22.44
CA ASP A 19 12.18 -6.02 23.87
C ASP A 19 11.48 -7.33 24.30
N ASP A 20 10.30 -7.67 23.75
CA ASP A 20 9.54 -8.90 24.01
C ASP A 20 8.56 -9.24 22.86
N ASP A 21 8.88 -10.27 22.09
CA ASP A 21 8.06 -10.73 20.95
C ASP A 21 6.68 -11.25 21.35
N GLY A 22 6.54 -11.84 22.55
CA GLY A 22 5.28 -12.42 23.01
C GLY A 22 4.25 -11.34 23.33
N GLU A 23 4.67 -10.24 23.95
CA GLU A 23 3.81 -9.09 24.21
C GLU A 23 3.39 -8.40 22.91
N ALA A 24 4.30 -8.27 21.94
CA ALA A 24 4.02 -7.67 20.64
C ALA A 24 2.94 -8.45 19.86
N VAL A 25 3.05 -9.79 19.82
CA VAL A 25 2.05 -10.66 19.16
C VAL A 25 0.69 -10.54 19.84
N ALA A 26 0.63 -10.68 21.17
CA ALA A 26 -0.62 -10.55 21.92
C ALA A 26 -1.27 -9.17 21.76
N TYR A 27 -0.45 -8.14 21.56
CA TYR A 27 -0.93 -6.80 21.24
C TYR A 27 -1.59 -6.76 19.86
N LEU A 28 -0.89 -7.23 18.82
CA LEU A 28 -1.40 -7.27 17.45
C LEU A 28 -2.71 -8.07 17.34
N GLU A 29 -2.82 -9.21 18.02
CA GLU A 29 -4.03 -10.03 18.06
C GLU A 29 -5.26 -9.26 18.57
N LYS A 30 -5.09 -8.37 19.56
CA LYS A 30 -6.19 -7.51 20.05
C LYS A 30 -6.70 -6.54 18.98
N PHE A 31 -5.83 -6.02 18.11
CA PHE A 31 -6.23 -5.15 17.00
C PHE A 31 -6.82 -5.93 15.83
N ILE A 32 -6.30 -7.12 15.56
CA ILE A 32 -6.87 -8.04 14.57
C ILE A 32 -8.31 -8.41 14.96
N ALA A 33 -8.58 -8.65 16.25
CA ALA A 33 -9.92 -8.90 16.77
C ALA A 33 -10.90 -7.73 16.55
N ARG A 34 -10.37 -6.50 16.38
CA ARG A 34 -11.13 -5.28 16.06
C ARG A 34 -11.17 -4.97 14.56
N GLY A 35 -10.59 -5.83 13.72
CA GLY A 35 -10.59 -5.68 12.26
C GLY A 35 -9.43 -4.88 11.69
N SER A 36 -8.36 -4.63 12.45
CA SER A 36 -7.20 -3.88 11.93
C SER A 36 -6.44 -4.69 10.87
N VAL A 37 -6.53 -4.25 9.62
CA VAL A 37 -5.74 -4.78 8.48
C VAL A 37 -4.24 -4.59 8.70
N MET A 38 -3.87 -3.42 9.20
CA MET A 38 -2.48 -3.07 9.49
C MET A 38 -1.84 -4.06 10.48
N ALA A 39 -2.57 -4.42 11.55
CA ALA A 39 -2.09 -5.40 12.52
C ALA A 39 -2.00 -6.82 11.93
N MET A 40 -2.90 -7.19 11.02
CA MET A 40 -2.80 -8.47 10.29
C MET A 40 -1.50 -8.54 9.47
N ILE A 41 -1.13 -7.44 8.80
CA ILE A 41 0.07 -7.38 7.95
C ILE A 41 1.35 -7.38 8.79
N GLU A 42 1.38 -6.65 9.92
CA GLU A 42 2.54 -6.67 10.82
C GLU A 42 2.76 -8.06 11.43
N LEU A 43 1.69 -8.73 11.87
CA LEU A 43 1.80 -10.10 12.37
C LEU A 43 2.20 -11.07 11.25
N ALA A 44 1.74 -10.85 10.02
CA ALA A 44 2.20 -11.63 8.88
C ALA A 44 3.69 -11.45 8.59
N GLU A 45 4.23 -10.23 8.72
CA GLU A 45 5.68 -9.95 8.59
C GLU A 45 6.47 -10.69 9.66
N TYR A 46 6.06 -10.59 10.92
CA TYR A 46 6.66 -11.34 12.02
C TYR A 46 6.67 -12.86 11.77
N LEU A 47 5.53 -13.43 11.37
CA LEU A 47 5.44 -14.87 11.12
C LEU A 47 6.27 -15.32 9.92
N ASP A 48 6.45 -14.48 8.89
CA ASP A 48 7.33 -14.82 7.76
C ASP A 48 8.80 -14.82 8.18
N ASP A 49 9.21 -13.83 8.98
CA ASP A 49 10.57 -13.71 9.55
C ASP A 49 10.92 -14.92 10.44
N GLU A 50 9.95 -15.43 11.22
CA GLU A 50 10.07 -16.64 12.04
C GLU A 50 9.98 -17.96 11.22
N GLY A 51 9.84 -17.87 9.89
CA GLY A 51 9.74 -19.03 9.00
C GLY A 51 8.36 -19.69 8.96
N SER A 52 7.36 -19.11 9.63
CA SER A 52 5.95 -19.55 9.64
C SER A 52 5.16 -19.03 8.43
N ARG A 53 5.69 -19.26 7.23
CA ARG A 53 5.18 -18.69 5.98
C ARG A 53 3.71 -18.99 5.68
N SER A 54 3.22 -20.18 6.01
CA SER A 54 1.81 -20.55 5.77
C SER A 54 0.85 -19.69 6.60
N ALA A 55 1.19 -19.41 7.85
CA ALA A 55 0.41 -18.54 8.73
C ALA A 55 0.51 -17.07 8.31
N SER A 56 1.70 -16.62 7.91
CA SER A 56 1.89 -15.30 7.30
C SER A 56 1.00 -15.09 6.07
N VAL A 57 1.01 -16.05 5.13
CA VAL A 57 0.18 -15.99 3.93
C VAL A 57 -1.32 -15.94 4.28
N ALA A 58 -1.78 -16.76 5.22
CA ALA A 58 -3.18 -16.75 5.64
C ALA A 58 -3.62 -15.38 6.22
N LEU A 59 -2.74 -14.70 6.97
CA LEU A 59 -3.02 -13.35 7.47
C LEU A 59 -3.04 -12.32 6.35
N MET A 60 -2.13 -12.42 5.38
CA MET A 60 -2.13 -11.52 4.20
C MET A 60 -3.39 -11.66 3.36
N GLU A 61 -3.87 -12.89 3.14
CA GLU A 61 -5.14 -13.12 2.43
C GLU A 61 -6.34 -12.55 3.20
N ARG A 62 -6.34 -12.71 4.53
CA ARG A 62 -7.36 -12.10 5.38
C ARG A 62 -7.30 -10.57 5.35
N ALA A 63 -6.10 -9.99 5.36
CA ALA A 63 -5.89 -8.55 5.24
C ALA A 63 -6.46 -8.03 3.91
N GLU A 64 -6.11 -8.69 2.80
CA GLU A 64 -6.66 -8.40 1.46
C GLU A 64 -8.19 -8.42 1.42
N ALA A 65 -8.82 -9.43 2.04
CA ALA A 65 -10.27 -9.57 2.09
C ALA A 65 -10.97 -8.56 3.02
N SER A 66 -10.25 -7.97 3.99
CA SER A 66 -10.83 -7.10 5.01
C SER A 66 -10.71 -5.60 4.70
N ILE A 67 -9.94 -5.23 3.68
CA ILE A 67 -9.72 -3.83 3.29
C ILE A 67 -11.00 -3.22 2.72
N ALA A 68 -11.46 -2.13 3.33
CA ALA A 68 -12.53 -1.32 2.79
C ALA A 68 -12.06 -0.55 1.54
N ALA A 69 -12.95 -0.38 0.55
CA ALA A 69 -12.62 0.28 -0.72
C ALA A 69 -12.10 1.73 -0.54
N GLY A 70 -12.53 2.43 0.50
CA GLY A 70 -12.08 3.79 0.84
C GLY A 70 -10.87 3.86 1.78
N ASP A 71 -10.37 2.73 2.28
CA ASP A 71 -9.22 2.71 3.18
C ASP A 71 -7.90 2.75 2.37
N LEU A 72 -7.54 3.96 1.94
CA LEU A 72 -6.38 4.18 1.08
C LEU A 72 -5.06 3.86 1.81
N GLU A 73 -5.01 4.08 3.13
CA GLU A 73 -3.82 3.83 3.94
C GLU A 73 -3.54 2.32 4.03
N SER A 74 -4.54 1.51 4.37
CA SER A 74 -4.39 0.05 4.39
C SER A 74 -4.08 -0.52 3.01
N GLN A 75 -4.65 0.04 1.93
CA GLN A 75 -4.31 -0.35 0.56
C GLN A 75 -2.84 -0.09 0.23
N LEU A 76 -2.32 1.09 0.59
CA LEU A 76 -0.91 1.43 0.40
C LEU A 76 0.01 0.54 1.24
N TYR A 77 -0.38 0.26 2.49
CA TYR A 77 0.40 -0.57 3.39
C TYR A 77 0.50 -2.01 2.88
N LEU A 78 -0.63 -2.59 2.47
CA LEU A 78 -0.69 -3.91 1.85
C LEU A 78 0.13 -3.97 0.55
N ALA A 79 0.03 -2.96 -0.30
CA ALA A 79 0.84 -2.88 -1.53
C ALA A 79 2.35 -2.89 -1.21
N GLY A 80 2.75 -2.22 -0.12
CA GLY A 80 4.11 -2.27 0.41
C GLY A 80 4.52 -3.67 0.85
N ALA A 81 3.69 -4.35 1.63
CA ALA A 81 3.97 -5.71 2.11
C ALA A 81 4.08 -6.73 0.95
N LEU A 82 3.17 -6.68 -0.02
CA LEU A 82 3.22 -7.50 -1.24
C LEU A 82 4.54 -7.31 -2.01
N ARG A 83 5.02 -6.06 -2.12
CA ARG A 83 6.31 -5.73 -2.76
C ARG A 83 7.51 -6.27 -2.00
N ARG A 84 7.43 -6.37 -0.67
CA ARG A 84 8.48 -6.99 0.16
C ARG A 84 8.51 -8.50 0.05
N GLY A 85 7.46 -9.13 -0.47
CA GLY A 85 7.40 -10.57 -0.72
C GLY A 85 6.33 -11.31 0.08
N LEU A 86 5.60 -10.61 0.95
CA LEU A 86 4.53 -11.19 1.76
C LEU A 86 3.32 -11.57 0.93
N GLY A 87 2.64 -12.64 1.32
CA GLY A 87 1.42 -13.12 0.67
C GLY A 87 1.64 -14.16 -0.42
N ALA A 88 0.54 -14.76 -0.87
CA ALA A 88 0.55 -15.91 -1.77
C ALA A 88 1.13 -15.62 -3.17
N GLY A 89 1.40 -16.68 -3.92
CA GLY A 89 1.79 -16.62 -5.33
C GLY A 89 3.27 -16.31 -5.57
N THR A 90 3.57 -16.11 -6.85
CA THR A 90 4.88 -15.71 -7.37
C THR A 90 5.16 -14.23 -7.07
N ALA A 91 6.44 -13.83 -7.17
CA ALA A 91 6.80 -12.42 -7.05
C ALA A 91 6.06 -11.56 -8.08
N LYS A 92 5.90 -12.04 -9.31
CA LYS A 92 5.18 -11.34 -10.39
C LYS A 92 3.71 -11.08 -10.02
N GLU A 93 3.01 -12.08 -9.50
CA GLU A 93 1.60 -11.94 -9.08
C GLU A 93 1.44 -10.97 -7.91
N ARG A 94 2.33 -11.00 -6.91
CA ARG A 94 2.33 -10.01 -5.83
C ARG A 94 2.57 -8.59 -6.32
N TYR A 95 3.50 -8.41 -7.26
CA TYR A 95 3.77 -7.10 -7.85
C TYR A 95 2.55 -6.55 -8.60
N PHE A 96 1.83 -7.38 -9.35
CA PHE A 96 0.59 -6.95 -10.00
C PHE A 96 -0.49 -6.57 -9.00
N ARG A 97 -0.69 -7.35 -7.93
CA ARG A 97 -1.65 -7.00 -6.87
C ARG A 97 -1.28 -5.69 -6.16
N ALA A 98 0.00 -5.49 -5.86
CA ALA A 98 0.49 -4.23 -5.29
C ALA A 98 0.25 -3.04 -6.23
N PHE A 99 0.44 -3.23 -7.54
CA PHE A 99 0.17 -2.20 -8.53
C PHE A 99 -1.34 -1.87 -8.60
N ASP A 100 -2.21 -2.87 -8.61
CA ASP A 100 -3.67 -2.68 -8.64
C ASP A 100 -4.17 -1.88 -7.43
N LEU A 101 -3.71 -2.22 -6.22
CA LEU A 101 -4.01 -1.47 -5.00
C LEU A 101 -3.58 0.00 -5.13
N LYS A 102 -2.35 0.27 -5.59
CA LYS A 102 -1.87 1.64 -5.81
C LYS A 102 -2.66 2.37 -6.89
N GLN A 103 -3.10 1.67 -7.93
CA GLN A 103 -3.93 2.26 -8.97
C GLN A 103 -5.27 2.73 -8.39
N ARG A 104 -5.94 1.92 -7.55
CA ARG A 104 -7.19 2.33 -6.86
C ARG A 104 -6.98 3.55 -5.97
N VAL A 105 -5.85 3.61 -5.25
CA VAL A 105 -5.49 4.78 -4.43
C VAL A 105 -5.26 6.04 -5.29
N ALA A 106 -4.61 5.91 -6.44
CA ALA A 106 -4.48 7.01 -7.40
C ALA A 106 -5.84 7.41 -8.01
N GLU A 107 -6.73 6.46 -8.27
CA GLU A 107 -8.11 6.69 -8.72
C GLU A 107 -8.96 7.39 -7.66
N ALA A 108 -8.64 7.23 -6.37
CA ALA A 108 -9.27 7.99 -5.30
C ALA A 108 -8.73 9.43 -5.17
N GLY A 109 -7.76 9.83 -5.98
CA GLY A 109 -7.22 11.20 -5.98
C GLY A 109 -6.01 11.41 -5.07
N HIS A 110 -5.41 10.35 -4.53
CA HIS A 110 -4.22 10.49 -3.70
C HIS A 110 -3.02 10.96 -4.53
N LEU A 111 -2.66 12.24 -4.37
CA LEU A 111 -1.77 12.93 -5.30
C LEU A 111 -0.37 12.31 -5.39
N ALA A 112 0.20 11.88 -4.25
CA ALA A 112 1.51 11.23 -4.25
C ALA A 112 1.49 9.92 -5.06
N THR A 113 0.42 9.13 -4.97
CA THR A 113 0.30 7.88 -5.73
C THR A 113 0.01 8.15 -7.20
N ILE A 114 -0.71 9.21 -7.54
CA ILE A 114 -0.85 9.65 -8.95
C ILE A 114 0.53 9.98 -9.54
N ARG A 115 1.38 10.72 -8.82
CA ARG A 115 2.76 11.00 -9.26
C ARG A 115 3.58 9.73 -9.45
N GLU A 116 3.43 8.75 -8.56
CA GLU A 116 4.04 7.43 -8.76
C GLU A 116 3.52 6.74 -10.02
N MET A 117 2.21 6.79 -10.31
CA MET A 117 1.65 6.21 -11.54
C MET A 117 2.21 6.87 -12.79
N ILE A 118 2.35 8.20 -12.79
CA ILE A 118 2.98 8.95 -13.89
C ILE A 118 4.40 8.42 -14.14
N ALA A 119 5.24 8.34 -13.10
CA ALA A 119 6.60 7.82 -13.22
C ALA A 119 6.63 6.35 -13.69
N ASN A 120 5.74 5.52 -13.14
CA ASN A 120 5.66 4.11 -13.50
C ASN A 120 5.34 3.91 -14.98
N TYR A 121 4.38 4.66 -15.53
CA TYR A 121 4.02 4.59 -16.94
C TYR A 121 5.07 5.24 -17.86
N LEU A 122 5.74 6.34 -17.45
CA LEU A 122 6.81 6.94 -18.26
C LEU A 122 8.03 6.03 -18.43
N HIS A 123 8.31 5.21 -17.41
CA HIS A 123 9.55 4.43 -17.34
C HIS A 123 9.34 2.92 -17.42
N GLY A 124 8.10 2.43 -17.39
CA GLY A 124 7.79 1.00 -17.36
C GLY A 124 8.23 0.32 -16.06
N LEU A 125 7.93 0.96 -14.91
CA LEU A 125 8.37 0.50 -13.59
C LEU A 125 7.24 -0.16 -12.81
N ASN A 126 7.61 -0.97 -11.81
CA ASN A 126 6.69 -1.46 -10.78
C ASN A 126 5.46 -2.22 -11.31
N GLY A 127 5.61 -2.90 -12.46
CA GLY A 127 4.54 -3.67 -13.09
C GLY A 127 3.75 -2.90 -14.16
N ALA A 128 3.96 -1.58 -14.29
CA ALA A 128 3.38 -0.80 -15.37
C ALA A 128 4.16 -1.02 -16.68
N PRO A 129 3.49 -1.14 -17.84
CA PRO A 129 4.16 -0.99 -19.12
C PRO A 129 4.65 0.44 -19.32
N LYS A 130 5.70 0.61 -20.12
CA LYS A 130 6.11 1.94 -20.57
C LYS A 130 5.07 2.46 -21.57
N ASP A 131 4.29 3.45 -21.16
CA ASP A 131 3.13 3.97 -21.88
C ASP A 131 2.97 5.48 -21.60
N GLY A 132 3.47 6.31 -22.51
CA GLY A 132 3.42 7.77 -22.37
C GLY A 132 2.00 8.33 -22.45
N GLU A 133 1.09 7.68 -23.17
CA GLU A 133 -0.29 8.14 -23.30
C GLU A 133 -1.04 7.96 -21.99
N ARG A 134 -0.88 6.81 -21.33
CA ARG A 134 -1.40 6.60 -19.97
C ARG A 134 -0.78 7.57 -18.97
N ALA A 135 0.53 7.84 -19.07
CA ALA A 135 1.15 8.84 -18.21
C ALA A 135 0.49 10.22 -18.37
N ILE A 136 0.19 10.66 -19.60
CA ILE A 136 -0.51 11.94 -19.86
C ILE A 136 -1.91 11.95 -19.22
N VAL A 137 -2.65 10.84 -19.25
CA VAL A 137 -3.94 10.73 -18.55
C VAL A 137 -3.78 11.01 -17.05
N TRP A 138 -2.77 10.42 -16.42
CA TRP A 138 -2.47 10.66 -14.99
C TRP A 138 -1.95 12.07 -14.72
N ILE A 139 -1.14 12.64 -15.61
CA ILE A 139 -0.67 14.04 -15.52
C ILE A 139 -1.87 14.99 -15.55
N ARG A 140 -2.83 14.79 -16.46
CA ARG A 140 -4.08 15.59 -16.50
C ARG A 140 -4.87 15.49 -15.20
N ARG A 141 -4.96 14.28 -14.63
CA ARG A 141 -5.62 14.07 -13.35
C ARG A 141 -4.92 14.80 -12.20
N ALA A 142 -3.59 14.74 -12.14
CA ALA A 142 -2.81 15.47 -11.14
C ALA A 142 -3.01 16.99 -11.29
N ALA A 143 -2.94 17.51 -12.51
CA ALA A 143 -3.14 18.94 -12.79
C ALA A 143 -4.53 19.42 -12.35
N ALA A 144 -5.57 18.62 -12.61
CA ALA A 144 -6.94 18.89 -12.17
C ALA A 144 -7.10 18.91 -10.64
N LEU A 145 -6.24 18.17 -9.92
CA LEU A 145 -6.16 18.16 -8.45
C LEU A 145 -5.25 19.27 -7.89
N GLY A 146 -4.74 20.17 -8.74
CA GLY A 146 -3.91 21.30 -8.31
C GLY A 146 -2.40 21.04 -8.33
N ASP A 147 -1.95 19.97 -8.96
CA ASP A 147 -0.53 19.65 -9.05
C ASP A 147 0.21 20.61 -10.00
N GLU A 148 1.00 21.53 -9.44
CA GLU A 148 1.69 22.56 -10.22
C GLU A 148 2.73 22.00 -11.19
N GLU A 149 3.39 20.90 -10.82
CA GLU A 149 4.35 20.25 -11.69
C GLU A 149 3.64 19.60 -12.89
N ALA A 150 2.51 18.93 -12.66
CA ALA A 150 1.71 18.38 -13.74
C ALA A 150 1.14 19.48 -14.65
N LYS A 151 0.67 20.61 -14.10
CA LYS A 151 0.22 21.76 -14.90
C LYS A 151 1.34 22.30 -15.79
N ARG A 152 2.54 22.45 -15.23
CA ARG A 152 3.73 22.90 -15.97
C ARG A 152 4.06 21.95 -17.11
N ILE A 153 4.09 20.64 -16.85
CA ILE A 153 4.33 19.59 -17.87
C ILE A 153 3.31 19.69 -19.01
N LEU A 154 2.02 19.89 -18.71
CA LEU A 154 0.99 20.04 -19.75
C LEU A 154 1.18 21.33 -20.56
N SER A 155 1.50 22.44 -19.90
CA SER A 155 1.71 23.72 -20.59
C SER A 155 2.93 23.67 -21.51
N GLU A 156 4.06 23.13 -21.05
CA GLU A 156 5.29 23.00 -21.84
C GLU A 156 5.13 22.01 -23.00
N GLY A 157 4.34 20.95 -22.80
CA GLY A 157 4.04 19.96 -23.82
C GLY A 157 2.98 20.39 -24.84
N GLY A 158 2.32 21.54 -24.68
CA GLY A 158 1.18 21.93 -25.50
C GLY A 158 -0.04 21.01 -25.32
N LEU A 159 -0.20 20.43 -24.13
CA LEU A 159 -1.23 19.45 -23.75
C LEU A 159 -2.28 20.00 -22.76
N SER A 160 -2.21 21.30 -22.45
CA SER A 160 -3.10 22.05 -21.55
C SER A 160 -4.51 22.20 -22.10
#